data_AF-A0A847XRD4-F1
#
_entry.id   AF-A0A847XRD4-F1
#
_cell.length_a   1.000
_cell.length_b   1.000
_cell.length_c   1.000
_cell.angle_alpha   90.00
_cell.angle_beta   90.00
_cell.angle_gamma   90.00
#
_symmetry.space_group_name_H-M   'P 1'
#
loop_
_entity.id
_entity.type
_entity.pdbx_description
1 polymer ?
#
loop_
_entity_poly.entity_id
_entity_poly.type
_entity_poly.pdbx_seq_one_letter_code
_entity_poly.pdbx_strand_id
1 'polypeptide(L)'
;MNTRIPARSEIKAGPMLNAYPDSIGGTLGDIIKFLQKPELENVFQSFYILPSLFNTDLDRGFSVIDYDLNELYASQADLEELNKLGIDLKFDFVLNHSSVLSPQFQDILKNGENSKFKDFFIDWNKFWNGYGQMTDEGYIQPDPEYIRDMFFRKPGLPILYVRMPDGKEVPYWNTFYQKVKYPNIDAQDLIRAMDIQYALADKLAETVNKAVSEGEKPSAIDFGKFNRYKENVIDMLESRRKYLGQMDLNIKSPLVWEYYEDTLKKLAGYGAKIIRLDAFAYAAKEPGAKNF
;
A
#
# COMPACT_ATOMS: atom_id res chain seq x y z
N MET A 1 20.79 -38.19 8.30
CA MET A 1 19.81 -37.76 9.31
C MET A 1 18.44 -37.76 8.66
N ASN A 2 17.49 -38.51 9.22
CA ASN A 2 16.13 -38.66 8.70
C ASN A 2 15.36 -37.37 8.94
N THR A 3 15.28 -36.48 7.95
CA THR A 3 14.35 -35.35 7.99
C THR A 3 12.95 -35.89 7.73
N ARG A 4 12.25 -36.28 8.79
CA ARG A 4 10.80 -36.54 8.72
C ARG A 4 10.15 -35.28 8.16
N ILE A 5 9.53 -35.39 6.99
CA ILE A 5 8.55 -34.40 6.52
C ILE A 5 7.50 -34.33 7.64
N PRO A 6 7.26 -33.16 8.26
CA PRO A 6 6.21 -33.05 9.27
C PRO A 6 4.90 -33.51 8.65
N ALA A 7 4.09 -34.26 9.40
CA ALA A 7 2.77 -34.66 8.94
C ALA A 7 2.03 -33.40 8.46
N ARG A 8 1.44 -33.46 7.25
CA ARG A 8 0.60 -32.37 6.75
C ARG A 8 -0.46 -32.11 7.82
N SER A 9 -0.55 -30.87 8.30
CA SER A 9 -1.65 -30.48 9.19
C SER A 9 -2.96 -30.79 8.48
N GLU A 10 -3.84 -31.58 9.11
CA GLU A 10 -5.17 -31.83 8.56
C GLU A 10 -5.90 -30.49 8.44
N ILE A 11 -6.22 -30.09 7.20
CA ILE A 11 -7.02 -28.91 6.94
C ILE A 11 -8.48 -29.32 7.10
N LYS A 12 -9.20 -28.64 7.99
CA LYS A 12 -10.65 -28.82 8.15
C LYS A 12 -11.38 -28.44 6.86
N ALA A 13 -12.32 -29.27 6.42
CA ALA A 13 -13.08 -29.10 5.18
C ALA A 13 -14.52 -28.59 5.39
N GLY A 14 -14.88 -28.21 6.61
CA GLY A 14 -16.20 -27.66 6.93
C GLY A 14 -16.39 -26.19 6.53
N PRO A 15 -17.55 -25.61 6.87
CA PRO A 15 -17.88 -24.24 6.52
C PRO A 15 -16.86 -23.23 7.08
N MET A 16 -16.54 -22.23 6.26
CA MET A 16 -15.61 -21.15 6.59
C MET A 16 -16.35 -19.82 6.64
N LEU A 17 -16.29 -19.13 7.77
CA LEU A 17 -16.74 -17.74 7.86
C LEU A 17 -15.75 -16.84 7.09
N ASN A 18 -16.24 -15.80 6.43
CA ASN A 18 -15.40 -14.77 5.80
C ASN A 18 -15.93 -13.39 6.17
N ALA A 19 -15.11 -12.56 6.82
CA ALA A 19 -15.49 -11.23 7.27
C ALA A 19 -14.25 -10.35 7.53
N TYR A 20 -14.46 -9.03 7.50
CA TYR A 20 -13.52 -8.10 8.14
C TYR A 20 -13.67 -8.20 9.67
N PRO A 21 -12.61 -7.93 10.46
CA PRO A 21 -12.68 -7.96 11.91
C PRO A 21 -13.74 -7.01 12.48
N ASP A 22 -14.12 -5.95 11.77
CA ASP A 22 -15.13 -4.97 12.19
C ASP A 22 -16.53 -5.20 11.59
N SER A 23 -16.74 -6.29 10.85
CA SER A 23 -18.01 -6.52 10.11
C SER A 23 -19.23 -6.78 11.00
N ILE A 24 -19.02 -7.27 12.23
CA ILE A 24 -20.11 -7.54 13.20
C ILE A 24 -19.71 -6.89 14.52
N GLY A 25 -20.49 -5.91 14.98
CA GLY A 25 -20.28 -5.24 16.27
C GLY A 25 -19.12 -4.24 16.32
N GLY A 26 -18.18 -4.29 15.37
CA GLY A 26 -17.12 -3.30 15.18
C GLY A 26 -15.71 -3.77 15.56
N THR A 27 -15.58 -4.93 16.22
CA THR A 27 -14.29 -5.54 16.57
C THR A 27 -14.31 -7.05 16.41
N LEU A 28 -13.13 -7.67 16.33
CA LEU A 28 -13.00 -9.12 16.26
C LEU A 28 -13.59 -9.79 17.51
N GLY A 29 -13.46 -9.15 18.68
CA GLY A 29 -14.08 -9.58 19.92
C GLY A 29 -15.61 -9.69 19.84
N ASP A 30 -16.28 -8.83 19.07
CA ASP A 30 -17.73 -8.91 18.88
C ASP A 30 -18.14 -10.06 17.94
N ILE A 31 -17.31 -10.36 16.93
CA ILE A 31 -17.48 -11.57 16.11
C ILE A 31 -17.28 -12.83 16.96
N ILE A 32 -16.30 -12.84 17.87
CA ILE A 32 -16.08 -13.96 18.79
C ILE A 32 -17.29 -14.18 19.70
N LYS A 33 -17.85 -13.12 20.30
CA LYS A 33 -19.09 -13.21 21.09
C LYS A 33 -20.25 -13.75 20.26
N PHE A 34 -20.33 -13.38 18.98
CA PHE A 34 -21.31 -13.94 18.06
C PHE A 34 -21.07 -15.45 17.87
N LEU A 35 -19.84 -15.87 17.56
CA LEU A 35 -19.47 -17.28 17.36
C LEU A 35 -19.64 -18.15 18.62
N GLN A 36 -19.58 -17.58 19.81
CA GLN A 36 -19.80 -18.25 21.09
C GLN A 36 -21.29 -18.55 21.38
N LYS A 37 -22.22 -18.07 20.54
CA LYS A 37 -23.65 -18.37 20.71
C LYS A 37 -23.91 -19.86 20.53
N PRO A 38 -24.72 -20.50 21.40
CA PRO A 38 -25.00 -21.95 21.30
C PRO A 38 -25.54 -22.39 19.94
N GLU A 39 -26.29 -21.54 19.25
CA GLU A 39 -26.86 -21.82 17.94
C GLU A 39 -25.81 -21.93 16.82
N LEU A 40 -24.59 -21.46 17.08
CA LEU A 40 -23.46 -21.49 16.14
C LEU A 40 -22.39 -22.51 16.52
N GLU A 41 -22.63 -23.30 17.56
CA GLU A 41 -21.74 -24.38 17.97
C GLU A 41 -21.51 -25.34 16.80
N ASN A 42 -20.24 -25.59 16.46
CA ASN A 42 -19.80 -26.46 15.36
C ASN A 42 -20.27 -26.06 13.94
N VAL A 43 -20.83 -24.85 13.74
CA VAL A 43 -21.26 -24.38 12.41
C VAL A 43 -20.06 -24.04 11.52
N PHE A 44 -19.10 -23.28 12.05
CA PHE A 44 -17.91 -22.87 11.31
C PHE A 44 -16.68 -23.60 11.84
N GLN A 45 -15.92 -24.22 10.95
CA GLN A 45 -14.66 -24.87 11.29
C GLN A 45 -13.45 -23.97 11.06
N SER A 46 -13.61 -22.92 10.25
CA SER A 46 -12.56 -21.97 9.94
C SER A 46 -13.10 -20.56 9.77
N PHE A 47 -12.21 -19.58 9.92
CA PHE A 47 -12.52 -18.17 9.74
C PHE A 47 -11.43 -17.52 8.88
N TYR A 48 -11.83 -17.07 7.70
CA TYR A 48 -11.08 -16.15 6.87
C TYR A 48 -11.28 -14.72 7.36
N ILE A 49 -10.28 -14.18 8.04
CA ILE A 49 -10.27 -12.81 8.53
C ILE A 49 -9.57 -11.94 7.50
N LEU A 50 -10.29 -10.94 6.98
CA LEU A 50 -9.78 -10.03 5.94
C LEU A 50 -8.70 -9.07 6.47
N PRO A 51 -7.86 -8.49 5.59
CA PRO A 51 -6.56 -7.92 5.98
C PRO A 51 -6.58 -6.70 6.89
N SER A 52 -7.73 -6.02 7.08
CA SER A 52 -7.81 -4.91 8.06
C SER A 52 -7.57 -5.37 9.50
N LEU A 53 -7.45 -6.68 9.73
CA LEU A 53 -6.86 -7.28 10.93
C LEU A 53 -5.46 -6.73 11.24
N PHE A 54 -4.69 -6.34 10.21
CA PHE A 54 -3.34 -5.82 10.32
C PHE A 54 -3.28 -4.30 10.14
N ASN A 55 -2.12 -3.70 10.44
CA ASN A 55 -1.86 -2.29 10.20
C ASN A 55 -1.86 -1.97 8.70
N THR A 56 -2.87 -1.21 8.27
CA THR A 56 -3.19 -0.97 6.86
C THR A 56 -3.74 0.44 6.67
N ASP A 57 -3.73 0.95 5.42
CA ASP A 57 -4.30 2.26 5.09
C ASP A 57 -5.41 2.22 4.04
N LEU A 58 -5.06 2.09 2.76
CA LEU A 58 -5.98 2.04 1.63
C LEU A 58 -6.59 0.65 1.45
N ASP A 59 -7.58 0.60 0.57
CA ASP A 59 -8.14 -0.64 0.02
C ASP A 59 -8.64 -1.61 1.09
N ARG A 60 -9.26 -1.06 2.16
CA ARG A 60 -9.90 -1.84 3.24
C ARG A 60 -8.99 -2.92 3.86
N GLY A 61 -7.67 -2.74 3.82
CA GLY A 61 -6.70 -3.68 4.37
C GLY A 61 -5.66 -4.19 3.38
N PHE A 62 -5.87 -4.07 2.07
CA PHE A 62 -4.91 -4.61 1.09
C PHE A 62 -3.71 -3.69 0.84
N SER A 63 -3.66 -2.51 1.43
CA SER A 63 -2.44 -1.68 1.50
C SER A 63 -1.78 -1.85 2.87
N VAL A 64 -0.98 -2.92 2.99
CA VAL A 64 -0.38 -3.37 4.27
C VAL A 64 0.86 -2.56 4.61
N ILE A 65 0.84 -1.93 5.79
CA ILE A 65 1.99 -1.22 6.38
C ILE A 65 2.93 -2.25 7.01
N ASP A 66 2.38 -3.08 7.88
CA ASP A 66 3.04 -4.23 8.50
C ASP A 66 1.97 -5.26 8.93
N TYR A 67 2.43 -6.44 9.35
CA TYR A 67 1.57 -7.53 9.79
C TYR A 67 1.39 -7.55 11.32
N ASP A 68 1.66 -6.47 12.06
CA ASP A 68 1.16 -6.36 13.42
C ASP A 68 -0.36 -6.17 13.43
N LEU A 69 -1.00 -6.62 14.51
CA LEU A 69 -2.45 -6.51 14.66
C LEU A 69 -2.87 -5.04 14.78
N ASN A 70 -3.96 -4.69 14.10
CA ASN A 70 -4.58 -3.39 14.23
C ASN A 70 -5.33 -3.31 15.56
N GLU A 71 -4.80 -2.53 16.49
CA GLU A 71 -5.33 -2.38 17.85
C GLU A 71 -6.77 -1.82 17.91
N LEU A 72 -7.25 -1.19 16.83
CA LEU A 72 -8.65 -0.77 16.75
C LEU A 72 -9.62 -1.95 16.65
N TYR A 73 -9.16 -3.09 16.12
CA TYR A 73 -10.05 -4.18 15.72
C TYR A 73 -9.74 -5.51 16.38
N ALA A 74 -8.48 -5.77 16.74
CA ALA A 74 -8.09 -7.07 17.27
C ALA A 74 -6.88 -7.00 18.21
N SER A 75 -6.80 -8.00 19.07
CA SER A 75 -5.70 -8.28 19.98
C SER A 75 -5.23 -9.72 19.86
N GLN A 76 -4.07 -10.05 20.43
CA GLN A 76 -3.58 -11.43 20.48
C GLN A 76 -4.55 -12.35 21.24
N ALA A 77 -5.21 -11.83 22.29
CA ALA A 77 -6.19 -12.59 23.07
C ALA A 77 -7.40 -13.02 22.25
N ASP A 78 -7.80 -12.23 21.25
CA ASP A 78 -8.91 -12.58 20.34
C ASP A 78 -8.55 -13.80 19.48
N LEU A 79 -7.31 -13.85 18.97
CA LEU A 79 -6.82 -14.99 18.18
C LEU A 79 -6.71 -16.27 19.04
N GLU A 80 -6.26 -16.12 20.28
CA GLU A 80 -6.23 -17.22 21.25
C GLU A 80 -7.64 -17.75 21.55
N GLU A 81 -8.63 -16.87 21.67
CA GLU A 81 -10.02 -17.26 21.91
C GLU A 81 -10.62 -18.00 20.71
N LEU A 82 -10.38 -17.55 19.48
CA LEU A 82 -10.76 -18.29 18.27
C LEU A 82 -10.12 -19.69 18.22
N ASN A 83 -8.87 -19.81 18.65
CA ASN A 83 -8.19 -21.10 18.74
C ASN A 83 -8.82 -22.01 19.80
N LYS A 84 -9.27 -21.47 20.95
CA LYS A 84 -10.02 -22.23 21.98
C LYS A 84 -11.38 -22.72 21.46
N LEU A 85 -12.03 -21.95 20.60
CA LEU A 85 -13.24 -22.37 19.89
C LEU A 85 -12.97 -23.44 18.82
N GLY A 86 -11.70 -23.80 18.59
CA GLY A 86 -11.32 -24.79 17.59
C GLY A 86 -11.52 -24.29 16.16
N ILE A 87 -11.49 -22.98 15.93
CA ILE A 87 -11.66 -22.37 14.61
C ILE A 87 -10.29 -22.19 13.96
N ASP A 88 -10.10 -22.82 12.80
CA ASP A 88 -8.86 -22.66 12.02
C ASP A 88 -8.82 -21.28 11.35
N LEU A 89 -7.68 -20.60 11.44
CA LEU A 89 -7.54 -19.24 10.91
C LEU A 89 -7.00 -19.25 9.49
N LYS A 90 -7.63 -18.43 8.64
CA LYS A 90 -7.14 -18.11 7.31
C LYS A 90 -6.84 -16.62 7.22
N PHE A 91 -5.64 -16.28 6.75
CA PHE A 91 -5.21 -14.90 6.52
C PHE A 91 -4.74 -14.69 5.09
N ASP A 92 -4.73 -13.42 4.69
CA ASP A 92 -4.05 -12.99 3.48
C ASP A 92 -2.56 -12.84 3.72
N PHE A 93 -1.80 -13.23 2.70
CA PHE A 93 -0.43 -12.82 2.49
C PHE A 93 -0.41 -11.98 1.21
N VAL A 94 -0.39 -10.66 1.41
CA VAL A 94 -0.29 -9.65 0.35
C VAL A 94 1.17 -9.56 -0.09
N LEU A 95 1.55 -10.49 -0.99
CA LEU A 95 2.91 -10.60 -1.50
C LEU A 95 3.20 -9.65 -2.66
N ASN A 96 2.20 -9.20 -3.43
CA ASN A 96 2.50 -8.41 -4.61
C ASN A 96 2.99 -7.00 -4.25
N HIS A 97 2.47 -6.41 -3.18
CA HIS A 97 2.66 -4.99 -2.89
C HIS A 97 2.60 -4.72 -1.38
N SER A 98 3.13 -3.56 -0.98
CA SER A 98 3.04 -3.04 0.38
C SER A 98 2.76 -1.53 0.36
N SER A 99 2.23 -0.99 1.45
CA SER A 99 1.94 0.43 1.57
C SER A 99 3.20 1.29 1.41
N VAL A 100 3.05 2.49 0.84
CA VAL A 100 4.05 3.56 0.92
C VAL A 100 4.46 3.88 2.37
N LEU A 101 3.58 3.65 3.35
CA LEU A 101 3.86 3.85 4.77
C LEU A 101 4.62 2.68 5.42
N SER A 102 4.88 1.60 4.70
CA SER A 102 5.69 0.48 5.20
C SER A 102 7.09 0.94 5.63
N PRO A 103 7.70 0.32 6.66
CA PRO A 103 9.05 0.66 7.11
C PRO A 103 10.09 0.66 5.98
N GLN A 104 9.96 -0.26 5.03
CA GLN A 104 10.85 -0.42 3.89
C GLN A 104 10.74 0.76 2.92
N PHE A 105 9.52 1.18 2.56
CA PHE A 105 9.34 2.30 1.64
C PHE A 105 9.66 3.64 2.31
N GLN A 106 9.34 3.80 3.60
CA GLN A 106 9.72 4.99 4.38
C GLN A 106 11.24 5.15 4.47
N ASP A 107 12.00 4.06 4.56
CA ASP A 107 13.46 4.12 4.53
C ASP A 107 14.00 4.59 3.16
N ILE A 108 13.36 4.21 2.06
CA ILE A 108 13.67 4.72 0.71
C ILE A 108 13.37 6.22 0.62
N LEU A 109 12.20 6.66 1.13
CA LEU A 109 11.83 8.08 1.17
C LEU A 109 12.77 8.93 2.04
N LYS A 110 13.48 8.31 2.98
CA LYS A 110 14.44 8.98 3.86
C LYS A 110 15.86 8.98 3.30
N ASN A 111 16.31 7.84 2.76
CA ASN A 111 17.71 7.60 2.43
C ASN A 111 17.98 7.55 0.92
N GLY A 112 16.94 7.51 0.08
CA GLY A 112 17.05 7.42 -1.38
C GLY A 112 17.85 6.19 -1.82
N GLU A 113 18.77 6.38 -2.76
CA GLU A 113 19.67 5.33 -3.28
C GLU A 113 20.63 4.76 -2.22
N ASN A 114 20.77 5.40 -1.06
CA ASN A 114 21.54 4.86 0.07
C ASN A 114 20.70 3.94 0.98
N SER A 115 19.39 3.82 0.73
CA SER A 115 18.54 2.87 1.45
C SER A 115 19.00 1.44 1.18
N LYS A 116 19.01 0.61 2.23
CA LYS A 116 19.19 -0.84 2.06
C LYS A 116 18.04 -1.48 1.27
N PHE A 117 16.89 -0.81 1.22
CA PHE A 117 15.69 -1.26 0.53
C PHE A 117 15.53 -0.68 -0.88
N LYS A 118 16.53 0.01 -1.44
CA LYS A 118 16.45 0.65 -2.77
C LYS A 118 15.98 -0.26 -3.91
N ASP A 119 16.21 -1.57 -3.79
CA ASP A 119 15.79 -2.60 -4.76
C ASP A 119 14.61 -3.46 -4.26
N PHE A 120 14.00 -3.11 -3.12
CA PHE A 120 12.89 -3.85 -2.50
C PHE A 120 11.57 -3.65 -3.27
N PHE A 121 11.39 -2.49 -3.88
CA PHE A 121 10.26 -2.15 -4.74
C PHE A 121 10.73 -1.97 -6.18
N ILE A 122 9.79 -1.95 -7.12
CA ILE A 122 10.11 -1.87 -8.53
C ILE A 122 10.13 -0.40 -8.97
N ASP A 123 11.33 0.15 -9.15
CA ASP A 123 11.53 1.39 -9.90
C ASP A 123 11.19 1.13 -11.38
N TRP A 124 10.23 1.88 -11.90
CA TRP A 124 9.71 1.73 -13.27
C TRP A 124 10.80 1.95 -14.32
N ASN A 125 11.63 2.97 -14.14
CA ASN A 125 12.69 3.31 -15.08
C ASN A 125 13.82 2.29 -15.04
N LYS A 126 14.17 1.77 -13.86
CA LYS A 126 15.15 0.67 -13.77
C LYS A 126 14.61 -0.60 -14.43
N PHE A 127 13.32 -0.92 -14.26
CA PHE A 127 12.70 -2.09 -14.86
C PHE A 127 12.69 -2.05 -16.39
N TRP A 128 12.38 -0.88 -16.97
CA TRP A 128 12.26 -0.71 -18.42
C TRP A 128 13.55 -0.23 -19.12
N ASN A 129 14.66 -0.16 -18.39
CA ASN A 129 15.94 0.26 -18.96
C ASN A 129 16.35 -0.67 -20.12
N GLY A 130 16.51 -0.09 -21.32
CA GLY A 130 16.84 -0.82 -22.54
C GLY A 130 15.63 -1.39 -23.31
N TYR A 131 14.41 -1.16 -22.84
CA TYR A 131 13.15 -1.67 -23.42
C TYR A 131 12.17 -0.56 -23.83
N GLY A 132 12.67 0.67 -23.99
CA GLY A 132 11.86 1.84 -24.28
C GLY A 132 12.66 3.13 -24.32
N GLN A 133 11.95 4.26 -24.37
CA GLN A 133 12.53 5.61 -24.45
C GLN A 133 12.11 6.48 -23.26
N MET A 134 13.03 7.29 -22.73
CA MET A 134 12.72 8.28 -21.70
C MET A 134 11.81 9.36 -22.28
N THR A 135 10.70 9.66 -21.59
CA THR A 135 9.80 10.76 -21.95
C THR A 135 10.17 12.06 -21.24
N ASP A 136 9.62 13.19 -21.70
CA ASP A 136 9.81 14.49 -21.06
C ASP A 136 9.18 14.54 -19.65
N GLU A 137 8.22 13.67 -19.36
CA GLU A 137 7.60 13.51 -18.04
C GLU A 137 8.43 12.62 -17.07
N GLY A 138 9.62 12.16 -17.49
CA GLY A 138 10.58 11.51 -16.60
C GLY A 138 10.32 10.02 -16.32
N TYR A 139 9.55 9.33 -17.17
CA TYR A 139 9.43 7.88 -17.15
C TYR A 139 9.88 7.27 -18.47
N ILE A 140 10.32 6.01 -18.46
CA ILE A 140 10.55 5.25 -19.69
C ILE A 140 9.21 4.77 -20.22
N GLN A 141 8.85 5.21 -21.43
CA GLN A 141 7.75 4.63 -22.19
C GLN A 141 8.26 3.35 -22.86
N PRO A 142 7.76 2.17 -22.47
CA PRO A 142 8.21 0.91 -23.05
C PRO A 142 7.79 0.80 -24.51
N ASP A 143 8.63 0.15 -25.31
CA ASP A 143 8.33 -0.09 -26.72
C ASP A 143 7.10 -0.99 -26.87
N PRO A 144 6.26 -0.78 -27.91
CA PRO A 144 4.99 -1.51 -28.06
C PRO A 144 5.13 -3.04 -28.02
N GLU A 145 6.25 -3.60 -28.48
CA GLU A 145 6.48 -5.05 -28.46
C GLU A 145 6.54 -5.64 -27.05
N TYR A 146 6.97 -4.86 -26.04
CA TYR A 146 7.12 -5.35 -24.67
C TYR A 146 5.91 -5.09 -23.79
N ILE A 147 5.06 -4.13 -24.15
CA ILE A 147 3.95 -3.65 -23.29
C ILE A 147 2.56 -3.99 -23.81
N ARG A 148 2.40 -4.26 -25.12
CA ARG A 148 1.06 -4.46 -25.73
C ARG A 148 0.23 -5.58 -25.08
N ASP A 149 0.91 -6.61 -24.58
CA ASP A 149 0.29 -7.82 -24.02
C ASP A 149 0.14 -7.73 -22.49
N MET A 150 0.53 -6.59 -21.90
CA MET A 150 0.39 -6.36 -20.46
C MET A 150 -1.06 -6.11 -20.05
N PHE A 151 -1.44 -6.62 -18.88
CA PHE A 151 -2.76 -6.35 -18.30
C PHE A 151 -2.70 -5.16 -17.34
N PHE A 152 -3.52 -4.14 -17.61
CA PHE A 152 -3.60 -2.96 -16.76
C PHE A 152 -4.86 -2.99 -15.90
N ARG A 153 -4.69 -2.74 -14.60
CA ARG A 153 -5.80 -2.64 -13.63
C ARG A 153 -6.41 -1.25 -13.49
N LYS A 154 -5.80 -0.25 -14.12
CA LYS A 154 -6.23 1.14 -14.16
C LYS A 154 -5.88 1.78 -15.50
N PRO A 155 -6.55 2.88 -15.89
CA PRO A 155 -6.19 3.62 -17.09
C PRO A 155 -4.75 4.15 -17.03
N GLY A 156 -4.04 4.06 -18.15
CA GLY A 156 -2.64 4.49 -18.24
C GLY A 156 -1.66 3.51 -17.60
N LEU A 157 -0.40 3.95 -17.44
CA LEU A 157 0.66 3.13 -16.87
C LEU A 157 0.51 2.97 -15.34
N PRO A 158 0.93 1.83 -14.77
CA PRO A 158 0.83 1.54 -13.36
C PRO A 158 1.96 2.22 -12.58
N ILE A 159 2.02 3.55 -12.63
CA ILE A 159 3.06 4.35 -11.98
C ILE A 159 2.49 5.21 -10.86
N LEU A 160 3.25 5.32 -9.78
CA LEU A 160 3.15 6.39 -8.80
C LEU A 160 4.49 7.13 -8.78
N TYR A 161 4.45 8.44 -9.03
CA TYR A 161 5.62 9.30 -8.85
C TYR A 161 5.86 9.61 -7.39
N VAL A 162 7.12 9.46 -6.98
CA VAL A 162 7.56 9.66 -5.61
C VAL A 162 8.72 10.63 -5.61
N ARG A 163 8.61 11.68 -4.79
CA ARG A 163 9.67 12.66 -4.60
C ARG A 163 10.70 12.13 -3.61
N MET A 164 11.92 11.96 -4.10
CA MET A 164 13.06 11.45 -3.34
C MET A 164 13.71 12.54 -2.47
N PRO A 165 14.56 12.19 -1.49
CA PRO A 165 15.27 13.17 -0.64
C PRO A 165 16.08 14.21 -1.41
N ASP A 166 16.63 13.83 -2.57
CA ASP A 166 17.41 14.73 -3.44
C ASP A 166 16.52 15.63 -4.33
N GLY A 167 15.20 15.56 -4.15
CA GLY A 167 14.21 16.33 -4.88
C GLY A 167 13.77 15.72 -6.22
N LYS A 168 14.37 14.61 -6.66
CA LYS A 168 13.98 13.96 -7.92
C LYS A 168 12.64 13.28 -7.81
N GLU A 169 11.91 13.28 -8.92
CA GLU A 169 10.69 12.51 -9.11
C GLU A 169 11.05 11.14 -9.70
N VAL A 170 10.76 10.06 -8.97
CA VAL A 170 11.02 8.70 -9.42
C VAL A 170 9.70 7.95 -9.59
N PRO A 171 9.42 7.38 -10.79
CA PRO A 171 8.25 6.56 -10.99
C PRO A 171 8.48 5.16 -10.42
N TYR A 172 7.64 4.76 -9.47
CA TYR A 172 7.61 3.39 -8.97
C TYR A 172 6.38 2.66 -9.50
N TRP A 173 6.52 1.34 -9.69
CA TRP A 173 5.42 0.47 -10.09
C TRP A 173 4.36 0.41 -8.98
N ASN A 174 3.13 0.72 -9.37
CA ASN A 174 1.92 0.70 -8.53
C ASN A 174 0.78 0.15 -9.40
N THR A 175 0.54 -1.15 -9.31
CA THR A 175 -0.47 -1.86 -10.12
C THR A 175 -1.89 -1.44 -9.75
N PHE A 176 -2.15 -1.25 -8.45
CA PHE A 176 -3.48 -1.08 -7.89
C PHE A 176 -3.73 0.37 -7.43
N TYR A 177 -4.24 0.56 -6.21
CA TYR A 177 -4.68 1.84 -5.70
C TYR A 177 -3.50 2.74 -5.32
N GLN A 178 -3.73 4.04 -5.51
CA GLN A 178 -2.87 5.12 -5.08
C GLN A 178 -3.71 6.34 -4.73
N LYS A 179 -3.18 7.19 -3.85
CA LYS A 179 -3.74 8.48 -3.52
C LYS A 179 -2.62 9.46 -3.21
N VAL A 180 -2.60 10.55 -3.98
CA VAL A 180 -1.76 11.71 -3.71
C VAL A 180 -2.59 12.73 -2.94
N LYS A 181 -2.04 13.26 -1.85
CA LYS A 181 -2.66 14.32 -1.04
C LYS A 181 -1.70 15.48 -0.89
N TYR A 182 -2.23 16.69 -0.96
CA TYR A 182 -1.50 17.90 -0.63
C TYR A 182 -2.03 18.43 0.72
N PRO A 183 -1.17 18.70 1.70
CA PRO A 183 -1.60 19.30 2.96
C PRO A 183 -2.12 20.72 2.71
N ASN A 184 -3.07 21.14 3.53
CA ASN A 184 -3.48 22.54 3.52
C ASN A 184 -2.28 23.43 3.87
N ILE A 185 -2.22 24.58 3.21
CA ILE A 185 -1.24 25.64 3.46
C ILE A 185 -1.93 26.80 4.17
N ASP A 186 -1.17 27.56 4.96
CA ASP A 186 -1.68 28.79 5.59
C ASP A 186 -0.95 30.05 5.11
N ALA A 187 -1.39 31.22 5.58
CA ALA A 187 -0.77 32.50 5.23
C ALA A 187 0.70 32.57 5.67
N GLN A 188 1.07 31.95 6.79
CA GLN A 188 2.45 31.98 7.28
C GLN A 188 3.37 31.09 6.44
N ASP A 189 2.89 29.94 5.99
CA ASP A 189 3.59 29.09 5.02
C ASP A 189 3.99 29.89 3.79
N LEU A 190 3.03 30.63 3.22
CA LEU A 190 3.25 31.46 2.04
C LEU A 190 4.24 32.61 2.34
N ILE A 191 4.07 33.35 3.43
CA ILE A 191 5.00 34.46 3.78
C ILE A 191 6.42 33.96 4.00
N ARG A 192 6.61 32.77 4.57
CA ARG A 192 7.94 32.18 4.77
C ARG A 192 8.58 31.75 3.45
N ALA A 193 7.77 31.32 2.48
CA ALA A 193 8.24 30.81 1.20
C ALA A 193 8.44 31.90 0.13
N MET A 194 7.75 33.03 0.23
CA MET A 194 7.78 34.09 -0.79
C MET A 194 7.49 35.47 -0.23
N ASP A 195 7.90 36.51 -0.95
CA ASP A 195 7.58 37.91 -0.62
C ASP A 195 6.12 38.24 -0.95
N ILE A 196 5.24 38.07 0.04
CA ILE A 196 3.79 38.27 -0.09
C ILE A 196 3.23 38.95 1.16
N GLN A 197 2.31 39.90 0.96
CA GLN A 197 1.59 40.53 2.06
C GLN A 197 0.58 39.57 2.68
N TYR A 198 0.39 39.65 4.00
CA TYR A 198 -0.47 38.74 4.75
C TYR A 198 -1.88 38.58 4.17
N ALA A 199 -2.58 39.68 3.87
CA ALA A 199 -3.95 39.60 3.34
C ALA A 199 -4.02 38.93 1.95
N LEU A 200 -2.96 39.04 1.14
CA LEU A 200 -2.86 38.32 -0.14
C LEU A 200 -2.56 36.83 0.10
N ALA A 201 -1.67 36.52 1.03
CA ALA A 201 -1.32 35.16 1.41
C ALA A 201 -2.54 34.40 1.94
N ASP A 202 -3.32 35.01 2.82
CA ASP A 202 -4.54 34.42 3.40
C ASP A 202 -5.56 34.05 2.30
N LYS A 203 -5.83 34.97 1.36
CA LYS A 203 -6.73 34.68 0.23
C LYS A 203 -6.18 33.69 -0.79
N LEU A 204 -4.88 33.67 -0.99
CA LEU A 204 -4.23 32.67 -1.83
C LEU A 204 -4.34 31.27 -1.20
N ALA A 205 -4.08 31.16 0.11
CA ALA A 205 -4.24 29.91 0.85
C ALA A 205 -5.68 29.38 0.79
N GLU A 206 -6.69 30.24 0.97
CA GLU A 206 -8.11 29.86 0.81
C GLU A 206 -8.39 29.28 -0.59
N THR A 207 -7.90 29.96 -1.64
CA THR A 207 -8.13 29.56 -3.04
C THR A 207 -7.47 28.20 -3.35
N VAL A 208 -6.21 28.06 -2.94
CA VAL A 208 -5.42 26.85 -3.16
C VAL A 208 -6.00 25.67 -2.39
N ASN A 209 -6.29 25.84 -1.09
CA ASN A 209 -6.83 24.78 -0.26
C ASN A 209 -8.21 24.32 -0.77
N LYS A 210 -9.04 25.23 -1.27
CA LYS A 210 -10.31 24.88 -1.90
C LYS A 210 -10.09 23.99 -3.12
N ALA A 211 -9.27 24.42 -4.08
CA ALA A 211 -9.01 23.66 -5.31
C ALA A 211 -8.43 22.26 -5.01
N VAL A 212 -7.46 22.18 -4.10
CA VAL A 212 -6.88 20.92 -3.64
C VAL A 212 -7.92 20.02 -2.97
N SER A 213 -8.83 20.57 -2.15
CA SER A 213 -9.88 19.80 -1.49
C SER A 213 -10.94 19.26 -2.47
N GLU A 214 -11.12 19.94 -3.61
CA GLU A 214 -11.98 19.53 -4.72
C GLU A 214 -11.29 18.51 -5.65
N GLY A 215 -10.02 18.17 -5.38
CA GLY A 215 -9.25 17.15 -6.09
C GLY A 215 -8.42 17.67 -7.26
N GLU A 216 -8.31 18.99 -7.43
CA GLU A 216 -7.46 19.58 -8.47
C GLU A 216 -5.97 19.33 -8.15
N LYS A 217 -5.20 19.02 -9.21
CA LYS A 217 -3.73 18.95 -9.10
C LYS A 217 -3.16 20.37 -9.02
N PRO A 218 -2.05 20.60 -8.28
CA PRO A 218 -1.43 21.92 -8.17
C PRO A 218 -1.19 22.63 -9.51
N SER A 219 -0.78 21.89 -10.54
CA SER A 219 -0.52 22.42 -11.89
C SER A 219 -1.77 22.88 -12.64
N ALA A 220 -2.95 22.40 -12.24
CA ALA A 220 -4.24 22.69 -12.87
C ALA A 220 -5.01 23.82 -12.16
N ILE A 221 -4.58 24.24 -10.97
CA ILE A 221 -5.26 25.30 -10.19
C ILE A 221 -5.27 26.60 -11.00
N ASP A 222 -6.44 27.24 -11.11
CA ASP A 222 -6.56 28.60 -11.61
C ASP A 222 -6.22 29.61 -10.50
N PHE A 223 -5.06 30.24 -10.63
CA PHE A 223 -4.58 31.23 -9.67
C PHE A 223 -5.18 32.63 -9.90
N GLY A 224 -5.84 32.89 -11.03
CA GLY A 224 -6.41 34.20 -11.37
C GLY A 224 -5.46 35.37 -11.09
N LYS A 225 -5.88 36.30 -10.22
CA LYS A 225 -5.07 37.47 -9.82
C LYS A 225 -3.78 37.13 -9.07
N PHE A 226 -3.63 35.89 -8.59
CA PHE A 226 -2.45 35.41 -7.87
C PHE A 226 -1.44 34.70 -8.78
N ASN A 227 -1.62 34.72 -10.11
CA ASN A 227 -0.79 33.96 -11.06
C ASN A 227 0.72 34.20 -10.91
N ARG A 228 1.14 35.38 -10.43
CA ARG A 228 2.56 35.67 -10.13
C ARG A 228 3.19 34.77 -9.06
N TYR A 229 2.38 34.12 -8.23
CA TYR A 229 2.82 33.21 -7.17
C TYR A 229 2.69 31.73 -7.55
N LYS A 230 2.16 31.42 -8.74
CA LYS A 230 1.81 30.07 -9.18
C LYS A 230 2.95 29.07 -8.99
N GLU A 231 4.12 29.35 -9.56
CA GLU A 231 5.26 28.42 -9.54
C GLU A 231 5.72 28.12 -8.12
N ASN A 232 5.83 29.15 -7.26
CA ASN A 232 6.23 28.99 -5.87
C ASN A 232 5.22 28.18 -5.06
N VAL A 233 3.91 28.38 -5.32
CA VAL A 233 2.86 27.60 -4.65
C VAL A 233 2.89 26.14 -5.13
N ILE A 234 3.05 25.90 -6.43
CA ILE A 234 3.15 24.56 -6.98
C ILE A 234 4.34 23.82 -6.36
N ASP A 235 5.54 24.41 -6.37
CA ASP A 235 6.72 23.77 -5.77
C ASP A 235 6.55 23.53 -4.26
N MET A 236 5.93 24.46 -3.53
CA MET A 236 5.62 24.27 -2.11
C MET A 236 4.63 23.11 -1.88
N LEU A 237 3.60 22.95 -2.71
CA LEU A 237 2.66 21.83 -2.60
C LEU A 237 3.33 20.51 -2.98
N GLU A 238 4.05 20.47 -4.10
CA GLU A 238 4.75 19.26 -4.58
C GLU A 238 5.84 18.80 -3.60
N SER A 239 6.55 19.71 -2.94
CA SER A 239 7.54 19.36 -1.91
C SER A 239 6.92 18.84 -0.61
N ARG A 240 5.64 19.11 -0.36
CA ARG A 240 4.90 18.68 0.84
C ARG A 240 3.90 17.56 0.56
N ARG A 241 3.94 17.00 -0.65
CA ARG A 241 3.03 15.96 -1.12
C ARG A 241 3.11 14.72 -0.24
N LYS A 242 1.95 14.15 0.09
CA LYS A 242 1.80 12.90 0.85
C LYS A 242 1.23 11.82 -0.05
N TYR A 243 1.71 10.60 0.15
CA TYR A 243 1.35 9.46 -0.67
C TYR A 243 0.68 8.39 0.18
N LEU A 244 -0.31 7.74 -0.43
CA LEU A 244 -0.74 6.40 -0.06
C LEU A 244 -0.73 5.58 -1.35
N GLY A 245 -0.34 4.31 -1.28
CA GLY A 245 -0.29 3.47 -2.46
C GLY A 245 0.21 2.07 -2.19
N GLN A 246 -0.25 1.15 -3.01
CA GLN A 246 0.16 -0.25 -3.02
C GLN A 246 1.39 -0.41 -3.93
N MET A 247 2.58 -0.28 -3.37
CA MET A 247 3.85 -0.29 -4.11
C MET A 247 4.28 -1.72 -4.39
N ASP A 248 4.47 -2.06 -5.66
CA ASP A 248 4.78 -3.44 -6.06
C ASP A 248 6.19 -3.85 -5.60
N LEU A 249 6.26 -5.03 -4.98
CA LEU A 249 7.49 -5.61 -4.47
C LEU A 249 8.31 -6.22 -5.59
N ASN A 250 9.64 -6.08 -5.50
CA ASN A 250 10.57 -6.67 -6.43
C ASN A 250 10.98 -8.08 -5.98
N ILE A 251 10.31 -9.12 -6.48
CA ILE A 251 10.63 -10.51 -6.12
C ILE A 251 12.03 -10.99 -6.57
N LYS A 252 12.76 -10.19 -7.35
CA LYS A 252 14.18 -10.45 -7.65
C LYS A 252 15.11 -10.02 -6.50
N SER A 253 14.62 -9.26 -5.52
CA SER A 253 15.37 -8.83 -4.35
C SER A 253 15.39 -9.89 -3.24
N PRO A 254 16.55 -10.28 -2.71
CA PRO A 254 16.64 -11.20 -1.57
C PRO A 254 15.90 -10.70 -0.32
N LEU A 255 15.92 -9.39 -0.08
CA LEU A 255 15.23 -8.80 1.08
C LEU A 255 13.71 -8.98 1.03
N VAL A 256 13.13 -9.06 -0.17
CA VAL A 256 11.70 -9.37 -0.33
C VAL A 256 11.41 -10.81 0.10
N TRP A 257 12.31 -11.75 -0.20
CA TRP A 257 12.17 -13.14 0.26
C TRP A 257 12.37 -13.29 1.77
N GLU A 258 13.30 -12.55 2.37
CA GLU A 258 13.44 -12.45 3.83
C GLU A 258 12.15 -11.92 4.47
N TYR A 259 11.60 -10.84 3.91
CA TYR A 259 10.31 -10.28 4.35
C TYR A 259 9.15 -11.28 4.22
N TYR A 260 9.12 -12.07 3.14
CA TYR A 260 8.12 -13.13 2.95
C TYR A 260 8.23 -14.22 4.01
N GLU A 261 9.45 -14.67 4.30
CA GLU A 261 9.71 -15.68 5.33
C GLU A 261 9.26 -15.17 6.71
N ASP A 262 9.63 -13.95 7.08
CA ASP A 262 9.26 -13.35 8.36
C ASP A 262 7.75 -13.12 8.48
N THR A 263 7.11 -12.69 7.40
CA THR A 263 5.65 -12.53 7.34
C THR A 263 4.95 -13.87 7.53
N LEU A 264 5.37 -14.92 6.81
CA LEU A 264 4.77 -16.24 6.94
C LEU A 264 4.98 -16.84 8.34
N LYS A 265 6.16 -16.64 8.96
CA LYS A 265 6.41 -17.01 10.37
C LYS A 265 5.46 -16.28 11.31
N LYS A 266 5.24 -14.98 11.10
CA LYS A 266 4.34 -14.16 11.92
C LYS A 266 2.88 -14.63 11.80
N LEU A 267 2.40 -14.82 10.58
CA LEU A 267 1.05 -15.35 10.31
C LEU A 267 0.86 -16.76 10.93
N ALA A 268 1.87 -17.63 10.82
CA ALA A 268 1.85 -18.92 11.50
C ALA A 268 1.85 -18.78 13.04
N GLY A 269 2.59 -17.81 13.59
CA GLY A 269 2.60 -17.45 15.01
C GLY A 269 1.24 -16.96 15.52
N TYR A 270 0.43 -16.33 14.66
CA TYR A 270 -0.96 -16.00 14.92
C TYR A 270 -1.93 -17.19 14.82
N GLY A 271 -1.44 -18.39 14.51
CA GLY A 271 -2.24 -19.61 14.42
C GLY A 271 -2.83 -19.89 13.04
N ALA A 272 -2.36 -19.22 11.99
CA ALA A 272 -2.83 -19.46 10.63
C ALA A 272 -2.65 -20.94 10.22
N LYS A 273 -3.72 -21.52 9.66
CA LYS A 273 -3.73 -22.85 9.03
C LYS A 273 -3.77 -22.76 7.51
N ILE A 274 -4.31 -21.65 6.98
CA ILE A 274 -4.46 -21.41 5.55
C ILE A 274 -3.97 -20.00 5.25
N ILE A 275 -3.16 -19.86 4.21
CA ILE A 275 -2.69 -18.57 3.71
C ILE A 275 -3.25 -18.36 2.30
N ARG A 276 -3.94 -17.23 2.09
CA ARG A 276 -4.33 -16.78 0.74
C ARG A 276 -3.20 -15.94 0.18
N LEU A 277 -2.66 -16.34 -0.96
CA LEU A 277 -1.69 -15.54 -1.71
C LEU A 277 -2.43 -14.46 -2.51
N ASP A 278 -2.54 -13.26 -1.96
CA ASP A 278 -3.27 -12.17 -2.61
C ASP A 278 -2.52 -11.65 -3.83
N ALA A 279 -3.26 -11.43 -4.93
CA ALA A 279 -2.70 -10.98 -6.21
C ALA A 279 -1.43 -11.74 -6.62
N PHE A 280 -1.29 -13.02 -6.22
CA PHE A 280 -0.08 -13.84 -6.38
C PHE A 280 0.54 -13.72 -7.75
N ALA A 281 -0.36 -13.77 -8.71
CA ALA A 281 0.02 -13.90 -10.07
C ALA A 281 0.70 -12.53 -10.49
N TYR A 282 0.23 -11.36 -10.03
CA TYR A 282 0.81 -10.04 -10.36
C TYR A 282 2.27 -9.89 -9.89
N ALA A 283 2.73 -10.73 -8.95
CA ALA A 283 4.02 -10.56 -8.26
C ALA A 283 5.23 -10.69 -9.20
N ALA A 284 5.17 -11.58 -10.19
CA ALA A 284 6.25 -11.78 -11.14
C ALA A 284 6.12 -10.83 -12.33
N LYS A 285 7.19 -10.06 -12.61
CA LYS A 285 7.23 -9.09 -13.70
C LYS A 285 8.49 -9.24 -14.55
N GLU A 286 8.33 -9.22 -15.86
CA GLU A 286 9.39 -9.29 -16.86
C GLU A 286 9.01 -8.48 -18.13
N PRO A 287 9.91 -7.72 -18.76
CA PRO A 287 9.63 -7.05 -20.03
C PRO A 287 9.12 -8.04 -21.10
N GLY A 288 8.03 -7.69 -21.80
CA GLY A 288 7.40 -8.56 -22.81
C GLY A 288 6.50 -9.67 -22.25
N ALA A 289 6.48 -9.90 -20.94
CA ALA A 289 5.52 -10.79 -20.32
C ALA A 289 4.17 -10.09 -20.07
N LYS A 290 3.13 -10.88 -19.80
CA LYS A 290 1.79 -10.36 -19.54
C LYS A 290 1.71 -9.46 -18.30
N ASN A 291 2.64 -9.63 -17.33
CA ASN A 291 2.71 -8.84 -16.08
C ASN A 291 1.32 -8.50 -15.54
N PHE A 292 0.51 -9.55 -15.51
CA PHE A 292 -0.94 -9.47 -15.65
C PHE A 292 -1.59 -8.93 -14.39
#